data_AF-J7ISN1-F1
#
_entry.id   AF-J7ISN1-F1
#
_cell.length_a   1.000
_cell.length_b   1.000
_cell.length_c   1.000
_cell.angle_alpha   90.00
_cell.angle_beta   90.00
_cell.angle_gamma   90.00
#
_symmetry.space_group_name_H-M   'P 1'
#
loop_
_entity.id
_entity.type
_entity.pdbx_description
1 polymer ?
#
loop_
_entity_poly.entity_id
_entity_poly.type
_entity_poly.pdbx_seq_one_letter_code
_entity_poly.pdbx_strand_id
1 'polypeptide(L)'
;MNNGQEQFLSFILERVKDDRVEEAKELLVESFKKLTEGNFTQDDIMLFLPKMIALLKPEKLEEVQSVVMQFAENFSHLLPNSKLG
;
A
#
# COMPACT_ATOMS: atom_id res chain seq x y z
N MET A 1 13.93 -3.33 1.66
CA MET A 1 12.62 -3.91 1.32
C MET A 1 12.70 -5.41 1.47
N ASN A 2 11.58 -6.06 1.80
CA ASN A 2 11.49 -7.52 1.76
C ASN A 2 10.82 -7.99 0.45
N ASN A 3 10.87 -9.28 0.17
CA ASN A 3 10.34 -9.86 -1.06
C ASN A 3 8.84 -9.53 -1.29
N GLY A 4 8.03 -9.51 -0.22
CA GLY A 4 6.62 -9.15 -0.31
C GLY A 4 6.37 -7.68 -0.67
N GLN A 5 7.19 -6.77 -0.13
CA GLN A 5 7.12 -5.33 -0.47
C GLN A 5 7.54 -5.07 -1.93
N GLU A 6 8.54 -5.79 -2.45
CA GLU A 6 8.96 -5.68 -3.86
C GLU A 6 7.89 -6.20 -4.82
N GLN A 7 7.23 -7.30 -4.48
CA GLN A 7 6.10 -7.83 -5.25
C GLN A 7 4.92 -6.86 -5.23
N PHE A 8 4.56 -6.32 -4.06
CA PHE A 8 3.48 -5.34 -3.94
C PHE A 8 3.80 -4.05 -4.70
N LEU A 9 5.04 -3.56 -4.62
CA LEU A 9 5.49 -2.40 -5.40
C LEU A 9 5.26 -2.62 -6.89
N SER A 10 5.79 -3.73 -7.43
CA SER A 10 5.70 -4.04 -8.86
C SER A 10 4.24 -4.17 -9.30
N PHE A 11 3.43 -4.87 -8.50
CA PHE A 11 1.99 -5.03 -8.75
C PHE A 11 1.24 -3.70 -8.81
N ILE A 12 1.52 -2.78 -7.89
CA ILE A 12 0.86 -1.48 -7.86
C ILE A 12 1.34 -0.59 -9.01
N LEU A 13 2.63 -0.54 -9.33
CA LEU A 13 3.16 0.31 -10.40
C LEU A 13 2.57 -0.04 -11.78
N GLU A 14 2.21 -1.30 -12.02
CA GLU A 14 1.49 -1.71 -13.25
C GLU A 14 0.03 -1.18 -13.32
N ARG A 15 -0.55 -0.83 -12.17
CA ARG A 15 -1.96 -0.44 -11.99
C ARG A 15 -2.15 1.05 -11.74
N VAL A 16 -1.05 1.77 -11.57
CA VAL A 16 -1.00 3.23 -11.49
C VAL A 16 -1.13 3.84 -12.89
N LYS A 17 -1.64 5.06 -12.98
CA LYS A 17 -1.65 5.83 -14.22
C LYS A 17 -0.23 6.04 -14.72
N ASP A 18 0.00 5.93 -16.02
CA ASP A 18 1.35 5.90 -16.59
C ASP A 18 2.14 7.21 -16.31
N ASP A 19 1.44 8.35 -16.19
CA ASP A 19 2.00 9.66 -15.84
C ASP A 19 2.25 9.86 -14.33
N ARG A 20 1.89 8.88 -13.50
CA ARG A 20 1.93 8.94 -12.03
C ARG A 20 2.77 7.84 -11.38
N VAL A 21 3.47 7.03 -12.19
CA VAL A 21 4.27 5.90 -11.72
C VAL A 21 5.34 6.33 -10.71
N GLU A 22 6.07 7.41 -10.97
CA GLU A 22 7.13 7.86 -10.06
C GLU A 22 6.55 8.37 -8.73
N GLU A 23 5.44 9.11 -8.78
CA GLU A 23 4.72 9.60 -7.58
C GLU A 23 4.24 8.42 -6.71
N ALA A 24 3.66 7.39 -7.32
CA ALA A 24 3.22 6.20 -6.60
C ALA A 24 4.39 5.41 -6.00
N LYS A 25 5.52 5.34 -6.71
CA LYS A 25 6.72 4.66 -6.23
C LYS A 25 7.28 5.35 -4.99
N GLU A 26 7.41 6.67 -5.00
CA GLU A 26 7.87 7.45 -3.84
C GLU A 26 6.95 7.22 -2.63
N LEU A 27 5.64 7.30 -2.84
CA LEU A 27 4.63 7.10 -1.79
C LEU A 27 4.69 5.69 -1.17
N LEU A 28 4.90 4.66 -1.98
CA LEU A 28 5.05 3.27 -1.52
C LEU A 28 6.38 3.06 -0.79
N VAL A 29 7.48 3.59 -1.30
CA VAL A 29 8.80 3.47 -0.66
C VAL A 29 8.84 4.14 0.71
N GLU A 30 8.23 5.32 0.85
CA GLU A 30 8.09 5.99 2.15
C GLU A 30 7.29 5.13 3.14
N SER A 31 6.15 4.60 2.68
CA SER A 31 5.27 3.75 3.49
C SER A 31 5.96 2.45 3.91
N PHE A 32 6.72 1.81 3.02
CA PHE A 32 7.49 0.61 3.34
C PHE A 32 8.59 0.87 4.36
N LYS A 33 9.26 2.03 4.28
CA LYS A 33 10.25 2.42 5.29
C LYS A 33 9.60 2.51 6.67
N LYS A 34 8.47 3.22 6.78
CA LYS A 34 7.70 3.31 8.03
C LYS A 34 7.23 1.94 8.53
N LEU A 35 6.73 1.08 7.64
CA LEU A 35 6.32 -0.29 7.97
C LEU A 35 7.48 -1.13 8.53
N THR A 36 8.65 -1.07 7.90
CA THR A 36 9.84 -1.81 8.34
C THR A 36 10.38 -1.28 9.68
N GLU A 37 10.24 0.03 9.93
CA GLU A 37 10.62 0.65 11.21
C GLU A 37 9.56 0.43 12.31
N GLY A 38 8.40 -0.16 12.00
CA GLY A 38 7.29 -0.33 12.94
C GLY A 38 6.52 0.97 13.25
N ASN A 39 6.72 2.01 12.43
CA ASN A 39 6.18 3.36 12.60
C ASN A 39 5.02 3.67 11.64
N PHE A 40 4.45 2.67 10.96
CA PHE A 40 3.31 2.91 10.07
C PHE A 40 2.01 2.93 10.88
N THR A 41 1.54 4.15 11.18
CA THR A 41 0.39 4.38 12.06
C THR A 41 -0.93 4.40 11.30
N GLN A 42 -2.04 4.40 12.04
CA GLN A 42 -3.37 4.58 11.46
C GLN A 42 -3.50 5.92 10.71
N ASP A 43 -2.88 6.99 11.22
CA ASP A 43 -2.89 8.30 10.55
C ASP A 43 -2.13 8.25 9.21
N ASP A 44 -1.00 7.52 9.17
CA ASP A 44 -0.28 7.29 7.91
C ASP A 44 -1.15 6.53 6.91
N ILE A 45 -1.90 5.52 7.35
CA ILE A 45 -2.85 4.77 6.51
C ILE A 45 -3.95 5.70 5.97
N MET A 46 -4.53 6.55 6.82
CA MET A 46 -5.58 7.49 6.43
C MET A 46 -5.10 8.53 5.41
N LEU A 47 -3.81 8.88 5.42
CA LEU A 47 -3.20 9.77 4.42
C LEU A 47 -2.76 9.03 3.15
N PHE A 48 -2.31 7.79 3.29
CA PHE A 48 -1.80 6.96 2.20
C PHE A 48 -2.90 6.46 1.28
N LEU A 49 -3.98 5.90 1.82
CA LEU A 49 -5.06 5.30 1.04
C LEU A 49 -5.68 6.25 -0.01
N PRO A 50 -6.15 7.47 0.34
CA PRO A 50 -6.76 8.36 -0.66
C PRO A 50 -5.76 8.80 -1.73
N LYS A 51 -4.47 8.97 -1.38
CA LYS A 51 -3.42 9.30 -2.34
C LYS A 51 -3.18 8.14 -3.31
N MET A 52 -3.05 6.92 -2.80
CA MET A 52 -2.90 5.74 -3.66
C MET A 52 -4.08 5.55 -4.60
N ILE A 53 -5.31 5.66 -4.10
CA ILE A 53 -6.53 5.55 -4.91
C ILE A 53 -6.54 6.57 -6.05
N ALA A 54 -6.10 7.81 -5.79
CA ALA A 54 -6.04 8.84 -6.83
C ALA A 54 -5.03 8.55 -7.94
N LEU A 55 -3.97 7.81 -7.63
CA LEU A 55 -2.89 7.44 -8.56
C LEU A 55 -3.23 6.21 -9.40
N LEU A 56 -4.13 5.35 -8.92
CA LEU A 56 -4.56 4.14 -9.63
C LEU A 56 -5.41 4.45 -10.86
N LYS A 57 -5.31 3.56 -11.85
CA LYS A 57 -6.24 3.51 -12.98
C LYS A 57 -7.65 3.18 -12.45
N PRO A 58 -8.70 3.92 -12.85
CA PRO A 58 -10.07 3.71 -12.34
C PRO A 58 -10.54 2.25 -12.45
N GLU A 59 -10.21 1.58 -13.55
CA GLU A 59 -10.54 0.18 -13.83
C GLU A 59 -9.75 -0.84 -13.00
N LYS A 60 -8.72 -0.39 -12.26
CA LYS A 60 -7.89 -1.21 -11.38
C LYS A 60 -8.20 -1.04 -9.90
N LEU A 61 -9.10 -0.13 -9.54
CA LEU A 61 -9.42 0.16 -8.14
C LEU A 61 -9.96 -1.07 -7.39
N GLU A 62 -10.95 -1.77 -7.95
CA GLU A 62 -11.55 -2.95 -7.31
C GLU A 62 -10.54 -4.10 -7.15
N GLU A 63 -9.69 -4.30 -8.16
CA GLU A 63 -8.63 -5.32 -8.15
C GLU A 63 -7.61 -5.01 -7.04
N VAL A 64 -7.13 -3.77 -6.98
CA VAL A 64 -6.16 -3.34 -5.97
C VAL A 64 -6.76 -3.39 -4.58
N GLN A 65 -8.01 -2.97 -4.40
CA GLN A 65 -8.69 -3.03 -3.10
C GLN A 65 -8.79 -4.47 -2.59
N SER A 66 -9.13 -5.42 -3.45
CA SER A 66 -9.21 -6.84 -3.09
C SER A 66 -7.85 -7.39 -2.66
N VAL A 67 -6.79 -7.07 -3.40
CA VAL A 67 -5.42 -7.51 -3.07
C VAL A 67 -4.91 -6.86 -1.79
N VAL A 68 -5.23 -5.58 -1.55
CA VAL A 68 -4.88 -4.90 -0.29
C VAL A 68 -5.60 -5.52 0.90
N MET A 69 -6.88 -5.89 0.76
CA MET A 69 -7.61 -6.60 1.82
C MET A 69 -6.99 -7.96 2.13
N GLN A 70 -6.70 -8.77 1.10
CA GLN A 70 -6.03 -10.05 1.28
C GLN A 70 -4.64 -9.89 1.91
N PHE A 71 -3.90 -8.85 1.53
CA PHE A 71 -2.61 -8.52 2.12
C PHE A 71 -2.78 -8.15 3.60
N ALA A 72 -3.73 -7.28 3.94
CA ALA A 72 -4.00 -6.88 5.32
C ALA A 72 -4.42 -8.07 6.21
N GLU A 73 -5.23 -8.99 5.70
CA GLU A 73 -5.61 -10.23 6.40
C GLU A 73 -4.40 -11.12 6.66
N ASN A 74 -3.58 -11.36 5.63
CA ASN A 74 -2.38 -12.20 5.71
C ASN A 74 -1.27 -11.58 6.60
N PHE A 75 -1.20 -10.26 6.66
CA PHE A 75 -0.19 -9.51 7.41
C PHE A 75 -0.75 -8.79 8.64
N SER A 76 -1.93 -9.20 9.12
CA SER A 76 -2.58 -8.68 10.34
C SER A 76 -1.71 -8.78 11.61
N HIS A 77 -0.68 -9.63 11.59
CA HIS A 77 0.34 -9.79 12.63
C HIS A 77 1.48 -8.77 12.56
N LEU A 78 1.65 -8.06 11.43
CA LEU A 78 2.64 -6.97 11.26
C LEU A 78 2.09 -5.59 11.63
N LEU A 79 0.78 -5.48 11.84
CA LEU A 79 0.16 -4.27 12.37
C LEU A 79 0.26 -4.31 13.91
N PRO A 80 0.98 -3.38 14.55
CA PRO A 80 1.01 -3.32 16.01
C PRO A 80 -0.40 -3.02 16.51
N ASN A 81 -0.99 -3.99 17.21
CA ASN A 81 -2.38 -4.01 17.67
C ASN A 81 -3.44 -4.09 16.56
N SER A 82 -3.61 -5.30 16.01
CA SER A 82 -4.93 -5.79 15.59
C SER A 82 -5.87 -5.92 16.82
N LYS A 83 -6.29 -4.77 17.35
CA LYS A 83 -7.59 -4.61 18.00
C LYS A 83 -8.48 -3.78 17.07
N LEU A 84 -8.73 -4.30 15.88
CA LEU A 84 -10.00 -4.05 15.22
C LEU A 84 -10.95 -5.07 15.84
N GLY A 85 -11.81 -4.58 16.73
CA GLY A 85 -12.71 -5.41 17.55
C GLY A 85 -13.72 -6.21 16.75
#